data_AF-A0A0P0A6R8-F1
#
_entry.id   AF-A0A0P0A6R8-F1
#
_cell.length_a   1.000
_cell.length_b   1.000
_cell.length_c   1.000
_cell.angle_alpha   90.00
_cell.angle_beta   90.00
_cell.angle_gamma   90.00
#
_symmetry.space_group_name_H-M   'P 1'
#
loop_
_entity.id
_entity.type
_entity.pdbx_description
1 polymer ?
#
loop_
_entity_poly.entity_id
_entity_poly.type
_entity_poly.pdbx_seq_one_letter_code
_entity_poly.pdbx_strand_id
1 'polypeptide(L)'
;MPLEWYSEALGAALELLGGGVQRGILFSDEAPEAVIGKLGLEGFVPEPQGNALTSILLMSQAKVLIGSRSTFSLWGQYLGQSHAFWPQGFDLAKYKRPDAEKDIFV
;
A
#
# COMPACT_ATOMS: atom_id res chain seq x y z
N MET A 1 1.53 -2.30 13.00
CA MET A 1 1.20 -0.86 12.83
C MET A 1 -0.13 -0.62 13.54
N PRO A 2 -0.34 0.50 14.26
CA PRO A 2 -1.62 0.77 14.93
C PRO A 2 -2.78 0.85 13.93
N LEU A 3 -3.96 0.38 14.32
CA LEU A 3 -5.14 0.36 13.45
C LEU A 3 -5.66 1.78 13.18
N GLU A 4 -5.52 2.66 14.16
CA GLU A 4 -5.95 4.07 14.10
C GLU A 4 -5.26 4.80 12.94
N TRP A 5 -3.97 4.53 12.73
CA TRP A 5 -3.23 5.08 11.60
C TRP A 5 -3.80 4.60 10.24
N TYR A 6 -4.18 3.32 10.12
CA TYR A 6 -4.80 2.83 8.89
C TYR A 6 -6.16 3.47 8.64
N SER A 7 -6.96 3.68 9.69
CA SER A 7 -8.25 4.38 9.59
C SER A 7 -8.08 5.82 9.11
N GLU A 8 -7.12 6.56 9.67
CA GLU A 8 -6.80 7.93 9.26
C GLU A 8 -6.31 7.98 7.81
N ALA A 9 -5.38 7.09 7.43
CA ALA A 9 -4.86 6.99 6.08
C ALA A 9 -5.95 6.62 5.06
N LEU A 10 -6.89 5.74 5.45
CA LEU A 10 -8.05 5.40 4.63
C LEU A 10 -8.96 6.60 4.41
N GLY A 11 -9.27 7.37 5.46
CA GLY A 11 -10.05 8.59 5.33
C GLY A 11 -9.44 9.57 4.33
N ALA A 12 -8.14 9.87 4.49
CA ALA A 12 -7.41 10.75 3.58
C ALA A 12 -7.34 10.21 2.14
N ALA A 13 -7.17 8.90 1.97
CA ALA A 13 -7.18 8.25 0.67
C ALA A 13 -8.54 8.36 -0.03
N LEU A 14 -9.64 8.19 0.70
CA LEU A 14 -10.99 8.31 0.16
C LEU A 14 -11.31 9.76 -0.23
N GLU A 15 -10.90 10.73 0.59
CA GLU A 15 -11.02 12.16 0.25
C GLU A 15 -10.23 12.50 -1.02
N LEU A 16 -8.99 12.02 -1.14
CA LEU A 16 -8.15 12.20 -2.33
C LEU A 16 -8.82 11.61 -3.59
N LEU A 17 -9.58 10.52 -3.45
CA LEU A 17 -10.29 9.85 -4.53
C LEU A 17 -11.69 10.46 -4.82
N GLY A 18 -12.06 11.55 -4.15
CA GLY A 18 -13.34 12.24 -4.36
C GLY A 18 -14.53 11.59 -3.67
N GLY A 19 -14.31 10.82 -2.59
CA GLY A 19 -15.34 10.31 -1.68
C GLY A 19 -16.27 9.21 -2.24
N GLY A 20 -16.17 8.86 -3.53
CA GLY A 20 -17.13 7.97 -4.21
C GLY A 20 -16.71 6.51 -4.37
N VAL A 21 -15.44 6.14 -4.14
CA VAL A 21 -14.95 4.77 -4.39
C VAL A 21 -14.60 4.07 -3.07
N GLN A 22 -15.44 3.12 -2.65
CA GLN A 22 -15.27 2.33 -1.43
C GLN A 22 -14.71 0.92 -1.69
N ARG A 23 -13.92 0.73 -2.76
CA ARG A 23 -13.39 -0.60 -3.10
C ARG A 23 -11.88 -0.57 -3.14
N GLY A 24 -11.29 -1.56 -2.51
CA GLY A 24 -9.85 -1.77 -2.50
C GLY A 24 -9.52 -3.22 -2.24
N ILE A 25 -8.23 -3.53 -2.31
CA ILE A 25 -7.71 -4.85 -1.99
C ILE A 25 -6.96 -4.73 -0.67
N LEU A 26 -7.29 -5.58 0.29
CA LEU A 26 -6.60 -5.67 1.57
C LEU A 26 -5.47 -6.70 1.47
N PHE A 27 -4.25 -6.23 1.71
CA PHE A 27 -3.07 -7.08 1.88
C PHE A 27 -2.72 -7.12 3.37
N SER A 28 -2.73 -8.31 3.96
CA SER A 28 -2.53 -8.50 5.39
C SER A 28 -2.00 -9.90 5.67
N ASP A 29 -1.03 -10.00 6.58
CA ASP A 29 -0.58 -11.28 7.15
C ASP A 29 -1.58 -11.80 8.21
N GLU A 30 -2.40 -10.91 8.78
CA GLU A 30 -3.52 -11.27 9.66
C GLU A 30 -4.74 -11.70 8.84
N ALA A 31 -5.61 -12.53 9.45
CA ALA A 31 -6.88 -12.97 8.88
C ALA A 31 -7.68 -11.78 8.31
N PRO A 32 -7.93 -11.73 6.99
CA PRO A 32 -8.49 -10.56 6.32
C PRO A 32 -9.87 -10.13 6.87
N GLU A 33 -10.71 -11.09 7.26
CA GLU A 33 -12.06 -10.84 7.77
C GLU A 33 -12.02 -10.04 9.07
N ALA A 34 -11.05 -10.33 9.94
CA ALA A 34 -10.89 -9.62 11.21
C ALA A 34 -10.45 -8.17 10.99
N VAL A 35 -9.58 -7.93 10.01
CA VAL A 35 -9.10 -6.59 9.68
C VAL A 35 -10.20 -5.77 8.99
N ILE A 36 -10.94 -6.39 8.06
CA ILE A 36 -12.09 -5.76 7.38
C ILE A 36 -13.12 -5.27 8.40
N GLY A 37 -13.48 -6.12 9.36
CA GLY A 37 -14.44 -5.75 10.41
C GLY A 37 -13.95 -4.62 11.32
N LYS A 38 -12.68 -4.66 11.74
CA LYS A 38 -12.10 -3.64 12.62
C LYS A 38 -11.99 -2.26 11.96
N LEU A 39 -11.71 -2.23 10.65
CA LEU A 39 -11.46 -1.00 9.90
C LEU A 39 -12.67 -0.52 9.09
N GLY A 40 -13.80 -1.23 9.15
CA GLY A 40 -15.02 -0.86 8.41
C GLY A 40 -14.86 -0.96 6.89
N LEU A 41 -14.10 -1.93 6.40
CA LEU A 41 -13.72 -2.05 4.99
C LEU A 41 -14.74 -2.86 4.16
N GLU A 42 -16.04 -2.64 4.34
CA GLU A 42 -17.11 -3.49 3.81
C GLU A 42 -17.10 -3.65 2.26
N GLY A 43 -16.53 -2.69 1.52
CA GLY A 43 -16.35 -2.78 0.07
C GLY A 43 -14.97 -3.29 -0.39
N PHE A 44 -14.08 -3.64 0.54
CA PHE A 44 -12.76 -4.17 0.25
C PHE A 44 -12.80 -5.69 0.16
N VAL A 45 -11.97 -6.22 -0.74
CA VAL A 45 -11.76 -7.65 -0.87
C VAL A 45 -10.39 -8.02 -0.31
N PRO A 46 -10.25 -9.17 0.37
CA PRO A 46 -8.94 -9.73 0.65
C PRO A 46 -8.13 -9.90 -0.64
N GLU A 47 -6.81 -9.85 -0.56
CA GLU A 47 -5.97 -10.21 -1.69
C GLU A 47 -6.36 -11.60 -2.23
N PRO A 48 -6.65 -11.72 -3.53
CA PRO A 48 -7.10 -12.99 -4.12
C PRO A 48 -5.96 -13.98 -4.39
N GLN A 49 -4.69 -13.59 -4.29
CA GLN A 49 -3.53 -14.41 -4.67
C GLN A 49 -2.53 -14.57 -3.51
N GLY A 50 -1.66 -15.58 -3.57
CA GLY A 50 -0.91 -16.05 -2.40
C GLY A 50 0.61 -16.01 -2.53
N ASN A 51 1.17 -15.32 -3.54
CA ASN A 51 2.63 -15.21 -3.67
C ASN A 51 3.09 -13.76 -3.74
N ALA A 52 4.34 -13.56 -3.30
CA ALA A 52 4.92 -12.23 -3.15
C ALA A 52 4.94 -11.41 -4.44
N LEU A 53 5.23 -12.06 -5.58
CA LEU A 53 5.33 -11.36 -6.86
C LEU A 53 3.96 -10.84 -7.29
N THR A 54 2.91 -11.66 -7.17
CA THR A 54 1.54 -11.25 -7.52
C THR A 54 1.04 -10.14 -6.61
N SER A 55 1.34 -10.20 -5.31
CA SER A 55 0.94 -9.16 -4.37
C SER A 55 1.61 -7.82 -4.72
N ILE A 56 2.92 -7.83 -5.01
CA ILE A 56 3.68 -6.64 -5.42
C ILE A 56 3.12 -6.06 -6.73
N LEU A 57 2.82 -6.91 -7.72
CA LEU A 57 2.25 -6.48 -9.01
C LEU A 57 0.82 -5.94 -8.89
N LEU A 58 0.02 -6.44 -7.95
CA LEU A 58 -1.31 -5.88 -7.67
C LEU A 58 -1.19 -4.53 -6.95
N MET A 59 -0.31 -4.43 -5.95
CA MET A 59 -0.03 -3.16 -5.27
C MET A 59 0.48 -2.08 -6.23
N SER A 60 1.30 -2.44 -7.22
CA SER A 60 1.83 -1.48 -8.20
C SER A 60 0.78 -0.94 -9.17
N GLN A 61 -0.38 -1.59 -9.29
CA GLN A 61 -1.50 -1.11 -10.11
C GLN A 61 -2.47 -0.20 -9.34
N ALA A 62 -2.26 -0.03 -8.03
CA ALA A 62 -3.14 0.77 -7.20
C ALA A 62 -3.07 2.25 -7.59
N LYS A 63 -4.22 2.93 -7.65
CA LYS A 63 -4.27 4.40 -7.80
C LYS A 63 -3.72 5.11 -6.57
N VAL A 64 -4.08 4.58 -5.40
CA VAL A 64 -3.64 5.03 -4.08
C VAL A 64 -3.24 3.79 -3.29
N LEU A 65 -2.10 3.85 -2.62
CA LEU A 65 -1.57 2.77 -1.77
C LEU A 65 -1.52 3.24 -0.31
N ILE A 66 -1.97 2.42 0.63
CA ILE A 66 -1.75 2.63 2.07
C ILE A 66 -0.72 1.60 2.50
N GLY A 67 0.51 2.05 2.74
CA GLY A 67 1.68 1.17 2.88
C GLY A 67 2.19 1.04 4.31
N SER A 68 2.61 -0.16 4.72
CA SER A 68 3.07 -0.46 6.08
C SER A 68 4.59 -0.34 6.28
N ARG A 69 5.32 0.11 5.24
CA ARG A 69 6.81 0.07 5.10
C ARG A 69 7.37 -1.34 4.88
N SER A 70 6.51 -2.34 4.61
CA SER A 70 6.98 -3.65 4.19
C SER A 70 7.66 -3.58 2.83
N THR A 71 8.59 -4.51 2.58
CA THR A 71 9.23 -4.69 1.26
C THR A 71 8.18 -4.77 0.14
N PHE A 72 7.02 -5.38 0.40
CA PHE A 72 5.92 -5.48 -0.56
C PHE A 72 5.35 -4.11 -0.91
N SER A 73 4.97 -3.32 0.10
CA SER A 73 4.41 -1.97 -0.11
C SER A 73 5.43 -1.04 -0.76
N LEU A 74 6.71 -1.17 -0.42
CA LEU A 74 7.79 -0.37 -1.02
C LEU A 74 8.01 -0.71 -2.49
N TRP A 75 8.07 -2.00 -2.84
CA TRP A 75 8.17 -2.42 -4.25
C TRP A 75 6.91 -2.08 -5.03
N GLY A 76 5.73 -2.26 -4.44
CA GLY A 76 4.46 -1.85 -5.05
C GLY A 76 4.47 -0.36 -5.40
N GLN A 77 4.84 0.50 -4.45
CA GLN A 77 4.96 1.94 -4.69
C GLN A 77 6.06 2.27 -5.71
N TYR A 78 7.22 1.63 -5.62
CA TYR A 78 8.34 1.88 -6.52
C TYR A 78 8.02 1.50 -7.96
N LEU A 79 7.32 0.38 -8.20
CA LEU A 79 6.96 -0.04 -9.54
C LEU A 79 5.76 0.76 -10.09
N GLY A 80 4.78 1.07 -9.24
CA GLY A 80 3.54 1.74 -9.65
C GLY A 80 3.63 3.26 -9.72
N GLN A 81 4.57 3.86 -8.99
CA GLN A 81 4.68 5.31 -8.77
C GLN A 81 3.36 5.95 -8.28
N SER A 82 2.52 5.17 -7.60
CA SER A 82 1.23 5.61 -7.11
C SER A 82 1.37 6.56 -5.92
N HIS A 83 0.32 7.35 -5.66
CA HIS A 83 0.23 8.13 -4.44
C HIS A 83 0.17 7.17 -3.25
N ALA A 84 1.05 7.34 -2.27
CA ALA A 84 1.15 6.41 -1.15
C ALA A 84 1.09 7.14 0.18
N PHE A 85 0.22 6.66 1.06
CA PHE A 85 0.16 7.05 2.46
C PHE A 85 1.09 6.16 3.27
N TRP A 86 1.94 6.80 4.08
CA TRP A 86 2.93 6.13 4.92
C TRP A 86 2.79 6.57 6.38
N PRO A 87 3.21 5.73 7.33
CA PRO A 87 3.18 6.11 8.73
C PRO A 87 4.14 7.25 9.05
N GLN A 88 3.81 7.99 10.11
CA GLN A 88 4.58 9.15 10.55
C GLN A 88 6.07 8.80 10.72
N GLY A 89 6.95 9.71 10.28
CA GLY A 89 8.40 9.54 10.36
C GLY A 89 8.98 8.63 9.28
N PHE A 90 8.16 8.08 8.37
CA PHE A 90 8.66 7.42 7.18
C PHE A 90 9.02 8.45 6.10
N ASP A 91 10.22 8.30 5.54
CA ASP A 91 10.70 9.10 4.44
C ASP A 91 11.10 8.19 3.28
N LEU A 92 10.23 8.13 2.27
CA LEU A 92 10.42 7.33 1.07
C LEU A 92 11.68 7.74 0.29
N ALA A 93 12.11 9.00 0.37
CA ALA A 93 13.28 9.49 -0.37
C ALA A 93 14.59 8.82 0.08
N LYS A 94 14.62 8.24 1.29
CA LYS A 94 15.76 7.45 1.79
C LYS A 94 15.95 6.13 1.04
N TYR A 95 14.91 5.63 0.37
CA TYR A 95 14.91 4.35 -0.33
C TYR A 95 15.07 4.50 -1.85
N LYS A 96 14.86 5.69 -2.39
CA LYS A 96 15.11 6.00 -3.80
C LYS A 96 16.47 6.66 -3.98
N ARG A 97 17.54 5.87 -4.11
CA ARG A 97 18.78 6.30 -4.80
C ARG A 97 19.45 5.14 -5.55
N PRO A 98 19.05 4.88 -6.80
CA PRO A 98 19.96 4.35 -7.79
C PRO A 98 20.95 5.45 -8.21
N ASP A 99 22.24 5.14 -8.18
CA ASP A 99 23.34 6.01 -8.59
C ASP A 99 23.59 5.79 -10.09
N ALA A 100 23.37 6.82 -10.90
CA ALA A 100 23.49 6.75 -12.36
C ALA A 100 24.89 6.32 -12.82
N GLU A 101 25.91 6.39 -11.95
CA GLU A 101 27.28 5.94 -12.25
C GLU A 101 27.60 4.51 -11.77
N LYS A 102 26.69 3.80 -11.09
CA LYS A 102 27.01 2.52 -10.44
C LYS A 102 26.03 1.36 -10.64
N ASP A 103 24.87 1.57 -11.25
CA ASP A 103 23.84 0.52 -11.22
C ASP A 103 23.91 -0.49 -12.37
N ILE A 104 24.62 -1.56 -12.02
CA ILE A 104 24.48 -3.00 -12.35
C ILE A 104 24.78 -3.44 -13.78
N PHE A 105 25.00 -2.55 -14.74
CA PHE A 105 25.80 -2.89 -15.92
C PHE A 105 26.62 -1.70 -16.38
N VAL A 106 27.93 -1.76 -16.10
CA VAL A 106 28.96 -1.13 -16.94
C VAL A 106 29.57 -2.20 -17.81
#